data_AF-A0A952Z676-F1
#
_entry.id   AF-A0A952Z676-F1
#
_cell.length_a   1.000
_cell.length_b   1.000
_cell.length_c   1.000
_cell.angle_alpha   90.00
_cell.angle_beta   90.00
_cell.angle_gamma   90.00
#
_symmetry.space_group_name_H-M   'P 1'
#
loop_
_entity.id
_entity.type
_entity.pdbx_description
1 polymer ?
#
loop_
_entity_poly.entity_id
_entity_poly.type
_entity_poly.pdbx_seq_one_letter_code
_entity_poly.pdbx_strand_id
1 'polypeptide(L)' 'MNRNNETRCRRFVLARNFAESHGIRIDRFIHYCETGRVSGARFDKVLWQWVVYLPVKLLSR' A
#
# COMPACT_ATOMS: atom_id res chain seq x y z
N MET A 1 -3.83 18.17 -21.82
CA MET A 1 -3.89 17.47 -20.51
C MET A 1 -2.57 17.71 -19.81
N ASN A 2 -2.60 18.54 -18.76
CA ASN A 2 -1.40 19.11 -18.17
C ASN A 2 -0.71 18.12 -17.21
N ARG A 3 0.62 18.15 -17.28
CA ARG A 3 1.56 17.28 -16.57
C ARG A 3 1.48 17.57 -15.08
N ASN A 4 1.01 16.61 -14.29
CA ASN A 4 1.12 16.66 -12.83
C ASN A 4 2.59 16.40 -12.45
N ASN A 5 3.29 17.50 -12.24
CA ASN A 5 4.63 17.57 -11.68
C ASN A 5 4.73 16.80 -10.35
N GLU A 6 5.78 15.98 -10.29
CA GLU A 6 6.70 15.95 -9.14
C GLU A 6 6.13 15.54 -7.76
N THR A 7 5.44 14.41 -7.65
CA THR A 7 5.55 13.63 -6.40
C THR A 7 6.82 12.78 -6.46
N ARG A 8 7.93 13.41 -6.05
CA ARG A 8 9.24 12.78 -5.86
C ARG A 8 9.11 11.40 -5.18
N CYS A 9 9.44 10.37 -5.95
CA CYS A 9 10.14 9.15 -5.53
C CYS A 9 9.75 8.53 -4.17
N ARG A 10 8.49 8.13 -4.00
CA ARG A 10 8.22 6.83 -3.39
C ARG A 10 7.15 6.12 -4.21
N ARG A 11 7.55 5.09 -4.97
CA ARG A 11 6.60 4.22 -5.68
C ARG A 11 5.72 3.57 -4.62
N PHE A 12 4.52 4.10 -4.44
CA PHE A 12 3.48 3.44 -3.68
C PHE A 12 2.61 2.65 -4.63
N VAL A 13 2.06 1.56 -4.13
CA VAL A 13 1.09 0.72 -4.82
C VAL A 13 -0.14 0.60 -3.94
N LEU A 14 -1.32 0.48 -4.56
CA LEU A 14 -2.54 0.19 -3.82
C LEU A 14 -2.37 -1.16 -3.12
N ALA A 15 -2.76 -1.24 -1.85
CA ALA A 15 -2.64 -2.47 -1.07
C ALA A 15 -3.41 -3.64 -1.73
N ARG A 16 -4.54 -3.33 -2.39
CA ARG A 16 -5.28 -4.29 -3.20
C ARG A 16 -4.45 -4.86 -4.35
N ASN A 17 -3.86 -4.00 -5.18
CA ASN A 17 -3.07 -4.42 -6.33
C ASN A 17 -1.85 -5.23 -5.89
N PHE A 18 -1.22 -4.83 -4.79
CA PHE A 18 -0.12 -5.58 -4.19
C PHE A 18 -0.57 -6.97 -3.72
N ALA A 19 -1.72 -7.07 -3.06
CA ALA A 19 -2.26 -8.35 -2.62
C ALA A 19 -2.58 -9.26 -3.82
N GLU A 20 -3.25 -8.75 -4.84
CA GLU A 20 -3.56 -9.47 -6.08
C GLU A 20 -2.29 -9.94 -6.80
N SER A 21 -1.27 -9.09 -6.97
CA SER A 21 -0.02 -9.45 -7.65
C SER A 21 0.80 -10.51 -6.92
N HIS A 22 0.62 -10.64 -5.61
CA HIS A 22 1.31 -11.61 -4.76
C HIS A 22 0.44 -12.81 -4.37
N GLY A 23 -0.78 -12.93 -4.91
CA GLY A 23 -1.70 -14.03 -4.59
C GLY A 23 -2.17 -14.05 -3.12
N ILE A 24 -2.14 -12.90 -2.44
CA ILE A 24 -2.60 -12.74 -1.06
C ILE A 24 -4.07 -12.36 -1.07
N ARG A 25 -4.87 -12.96 -0.17
CA ARG A 25 -6.25 -12.52 0.04
C ARG A 25 -6.29 -11.04 0.42
N ILE A 26 -7.02 -10.24 -0.37
CA ILE A 26 -7.10 -8.78 -0.22
C ILE A 26 -7.52 -8.40 1.21
N ASP A 27 -8.61 -8.97 1.72
CA ASP A 27 -9.12 -8.68 3.08
C ASP A 27 -8.06 -8.92 4.16
N ARG A 28 -7.31 -10.01 4.02
CA ARG A 28 -6.23 -10.36 4.96
C ARG A 28 -5.09 -9.33 4.89
N PHE A 29 -4.74 -8.89 3.67
CA PHE A 29 -3.68 -7.91 3.49
C PHE A 29 -4.07 -6.53 4.03
N ILE A 30 -5.32 -6.09 3.79
CA ILE A 30 -5.86 -4.86 4.36
C ILE A 30 -5.86 -4.92 5.89
N HIS A 31 -6.29 -6.04 6.47
CA HIS A 31 -6.23 -6.24 7.92
C HIS A 31 -4.79 -6.13 8.46
N TYR A 32 -3.79 -6.61 7.72
CA TYR A 32 -2.38 -6.42 8.10
C TYR A 32 -1.92 -4.96 8.01
N CYS A 33 -2.41 -4.20 7.02
CA CYS A 33 -2.17 -2.76 6.96
C CYS A 33 -2.79 -2.03 8.15
N GLU A 34 -4.04 -2.35 8.50
CA GLU A 34 -4.77 -1.78 9.63
C GLU A 34 -4.12 -2.08 10.98
N THR A 35 -3.64 -3.31 11.17
CA THR A 35 -3.00 -3.77 12.41
C THR A 35 -1.52 -3.39 12.51
N GLY A 36 -0.98 -2.62 11.56
CA GLY A 36 0.41 -2.20 11.55
C GLY A 36 1.41 -3.34 11.29
N ARG A 37 0.95 -4.47 10.75
CA ARG A 37 1.79 -5.65 10.41
C ARG A 37 2.47 -5.52 9.04
N VAL A 38 2.24 -4.43 8.31
CA VAL A 38 2.87 -4.15 7.01
C VAL A 38 3.68 -2.86 7.12
N SER A 39 5.01 -2.98 6.97
CA SER A 39 5.90 -1.83 6.88
C SER A 39 5.59 -1.00 5.64
N GLY A 40 5.53 0.32 5.81
CA GLY A 40 5.21 1.23 4.72
C GLY A 40 3.73 1.26 4.33
N ALA A 41 2.83 0.60 5.06
CA ALA A 41 1.39 0.78 4.88
C ALA A 41 0.94 2.14 5.41
N ARG A 42 0.14 2.86 4.62
CA ARG A 42 -0.53 4.10 5.01
C ARG A 42 -1.94 4.13 4.44
N PHE A 43 -2.87 4.70 5.18
CA PHE A 43 -4.19 5.01 4.65
C PHE A 43 -4.13 6.36 3.93
N ASP A 44 -4.39 6.35 2.62
CA ASP A 44 -4.47 7.55 1.80
C ASP A 44 -5.90 8.10 1.86
N LYS A 45 -6.07 9.29 2.45
CA LYS A 45 -7.38 9.92 2.63
C LYS A 45 -7.95 10.53 1.34
N VAL A 46 -7.13 10.76 0.32
CA VAL A 46 -7.58 11.30 -0.97
C VAL A 46 -8.18 10.19 -1.82
N LEU A 47 -7.52 9.03 -1.84
CA LEU A 47 -7.98 7.84 -2.54
C LEU A 47 -8.96 7.00 -1.72
N TRP A 48 -9.07 7.29 -0.42
CA TRP A 48 -9.81 6.52 0.58
C TRP A 48 -9.43 5.03 0.59
N GLN A 49 -8.14 4.77 0.41
CA GLN A 49 -7.59 3.43 0.20
C GLN A 49 -6.27 3.25 0.94
N TRP A 50 -5.98 2.00 1.29
CA TRP A 50 -4.66 1.62 1.80
C TRP A 50 -3.63 1.60 0.66
N VAL A 51 -2.50 2.26 0.88
CA VAL A 51 -1.34 2.26 0.00
C VAL A 51 -0.14 1.68 0.74
N VAL A 52 0.74 1.02 0.00
CA VAL A 52 1.99 0.47 0.53
C VAL A 52 3.17 1.05 -0.22
N TYR A 53 4.11 1.59 0.53
CA TYR A 53 5.36 2.15 0.01
C TYR A 53 6.43 1.05 -0.06
N LEU A 54 7.02 0.86 -1.25
CA LEU A 54 8.06 -0.15 -1.44
C LEU A 54 9.41 0.28 -0.81
N PRO A 55 10.23 -0.66 -0.31
CA PRO A 55 9.97 -2.10 -0.22
C PRO A 55 9.01 -2.47 0.92
N VAL A 56 8.05 -3.36 0.65
CA VAL A 56 7.08 -3.83 1.64
C VAL A 56 7.69 -4.97 2.46
N LYS A 57 7.58 -4.90 3.79
CA LYS A 57 7.97 -5.98 4.71
C LYS A 57 6.79 -6.32 5.62
N LEU A 58 6.50 -7.60 5.75
CA LEU A 58 5.62 -8.10 6.81
C LEU A 58 6.39 -8.06 8.13
N LEU A 59 5.83 -7.36 9.10
CA LEU A 59 6.33 -7.32 10.47
C LEU A 59 5.68 -8.50 11.20
N SER A 60 6.30 -9.68 11.10
CA SER A 60 5.98 -10.79 11.99
C SER A 60 6.45 -10.43 13.39
N ARG A 61 5.56 -10.61 14.37
CA ARG A 61 5.90 -10.58 15.79
C ARG A 61 6.19 -11.99 16.27
#